data_AF-A0A023BB69-F1
#
_entry.id   AF-A0A023BB69-F1
#
_cell.length_a   1.000
_cell.length_b   1.000
_cell.length_c   1.000
_cell.angle_alpha   90.00
_cell.angle_beta   90.00
_cell.angle_gamma   90.00
#
_symmetry.space_group_name_H-M   'P 1'
#
loop_
_entity.id
_entity.type
_entity.pdbx_description
1 polymer ?
#
loop_
_entity_poly.entity_id
_entity_poly.type
_entity_poly.pdbx_seq_one_letter_code
_entity_poly.pdbx_strand_id
1 'polypeptide(L)'
;MHLVVDSSSFIEADPLGDELCGHMIRLFEILEMPIVTLGKLSGESSAKYQDDYGECLQGVCNHLNKHGTREMLYLSHDIPRQDSKLFQVMKDFWTNWDVYLLGDFISAELYADATSETTRRQHLILTSAVSLPFEILYTALHPKFSDVSKLIVKPLIELKRKQYSREETLQSTLKSDRDLGFVDSKTTIQIDPSKSRIALFVCDVQDRILKGLSNVSESGVKELVDHIGNCITWAHKTPRIDLVVTAQIPEKLGPVNSTILEALKPPPASGKSTTAVVPKTSFSAGKYLADYDTVIITGIETHICILLTALELTGNQQAIVVRNAIASSTPFDDWIALLRLGKRPNVRVIESVDLIEISK
;
A
#
# COMPACT_ATOMS: atom_id res chain seq x y z
N MET A 1 -16.19 -5.39 -1.88
CA MET A 1 -15.75 -4.63 -3.06
C MET A 1 -16.39 -5.14 -4.36
N HIS A 2 -16.79 -4.24 -5.27
CA HIS A 2 -17.16 -4.51 -6.67
C HIS A 2 -16.07 -4.01 -7.63
N LEU A 3 -15.91 -4.60 -8.81
CA LEU A 3 -15.13 -4.00 -9.90
C LEU A 3 -16.07 -3.23 -10.82
N VAL A 4 -15.77 -1.96 -11.07
CA VAL A 4 -16.44 -1.11 -12.05
C VAL A 4 -15.45 -0.83 -13.19
N VAL A 5 -15.78 -1.30 -14.40
CA VAL A 5 -14.96 -1.11 -15.61
C VAL A 5 -15.60 -0.08 -16.51
N ASP A 6 -14.93 1.04 -16.74
CA ASP A 6 -15.37 2.08 -17.66
C ASP A 6 -14.94 1.80 -19.10
N SER A 7 -15.82 1.13 -19.85
CA SER A 7 -15.54 0.76 -21.24
C SER A 7 -15.56 1.92 -22.24
N SER A 8 -15.99 3.12 -21.82
CA SER A 8 -16.02 4.33 -22.66
C SER A 8 -14.64 4.97 -22.84
N SER A 9 -13.66 4.58 -22.01
CA SER A 9 -12.31 5.12 -21.99
C SER A 9 -11.30 4.43 -22.91
N PHE A 10 -11.66 3.29 -23.49
CA PHE A 10 -10.78 2.44 -24.33
C PHE A 10 -10.66 2.94 -25.79
N ILE A 11 -10.76 4.25 -26.02
CA ILE A 11 -10.91 4.83 -27.37
C ILE A 11 -9.56 4.97 -28.11
N GLU A 12 -8.44 5.03 -27.38
CA GLU A 12 -7.10 4.94 -27.96
C GLU A 12 -6.42 3.64 -27.53
N ALA A 13 -5.79 2.92 -28.47
CA ALA A 13 -5.14 1.65 -28.21
C ALA A 13 -3.94 1.84 -27.27
N ASP A 14 -4.12 1.55 -25.97
CA ASP A 14 -3.04 1.32 -25.00
C ASP A 14 -2.99 -0.19 -24.70
N PRO A 15 -2.20 -0.98 -25.46
CA PRO A 15 -2.16 -2.43 -25.30
C PRO A 15 -1.73 -2.87 -23.89
N LEU A 16 -0.91 -2.04 -23.21
CA LEU A 16 -0.46 -2.33 -21.86
C LEU A 16 -1.59 -2.12 -20.86
N GLY A 17 -2.31 -1.01 -20.97
CA GLY A 17 -3.51 -0.75 -20.17
C GLY A 17 -4.58 -1.83 -20.36
N ASP A 18 -4.80 -2.27 -21.61
CA ASP A 18 -5.79 -3.32 -21.94
C ASP A 18 -5.42 -4.65 -21.29
N GLU A 19 -4.15 -5.05 -21.40
CA GLU A 19 -3.63 -6.27 -20.81
C GLU A 19 -3.77 -6.23 -19.27
N LEU A 20 -3.40 -5.12 -18.65
CA LEU A 20 -3.52 -4.93 -17.21
C LEU A 20 -4.98 -4.91 -16.74
N CYS A 21 -5.91 -4.29 -17.50
CA CYS A 21 -7.35 -4.31 -17.22
C CYS A 21 -7.89 -5.75 -17.27
N GLY A 22 -7.47 -6.53 -18.27
CA GLY A 22 -7.78 -7.96 -18.38
C GLY A 22 -7.30 -8.76 -17.17
N HIS A 23 -6.12 -8.45 -16.63
CA HIS A 23 -5.62 -9.07 -15.40
C HIS A 23 -6.54 -8.76 -14.20
N MET A 24 -7.00 -7.51 -14.05
CA MET A 24 -7.87 -7.14 -12.93
C MET A 24 -9.28 -7.73 -13.06
N ILE A 25 -9.83 -7.82 -14.27
CA ILE A 25 -11.07 -8.57 -14.53
C ILE A 25 -10.88 -10.03 -14.12
N ARG A 26 -9.79 -10.66 -14.56
CA ARG A 26 -9.50 -12.06 -14.24
C ARG A 26 -9.31 -12.30 -12.74
N LEU A 27 -8.70 -11.34 -12.03
CA LEU A 27 -8.59 -11.38 -10.57
C LEU A 27 -9.98 -11.47 -9.93
N PHE A 28 -10.91 -10.60 -10.32
CA PHE A 28 -12.27 -10.57 -9.76
C PHE A 28 -13.05 -11.84 -10.13
N GLU A 29 -12.85 -12.39 -11.33
CA GLU A 29 -13.42 -13.69 -11.71
C GLU A 29 -12.90 -14.84 -10.83
N ILE A 30 -11.58 -14.92 -10.59
CA ILE A 30 -10.97 -15.95 -9.73
C ILE A 30 -11.51 -15.87 -8.29
N LEU A 31 -11.70 -14.63 -7.82
CA LEU A 31 -12.23 -14.34 -6.48
C LEU A 31 -13.76 -14.42 -6.40
N GLU A 32 -14.43 -14.68 -7.53
CA GLU A 32 -15.90 -14.73 -7.64
C GLU A 32 -16.55 -13.43 -7.13
N MET A 33 -15.87 -12.31 -7.35
CA MET A 33 -16.30 -10.97 -6.97
C MET A 33 -17.08 -10.30 -8.11
N PRO A 34 -18.10 -9.48 -7.78
CA PRO A 34 -18.97 -8.88 -8.78
C PRO A 34 -18.26 -7.85 -9.65
N ILE A 35 -18.56 -7.90 -10.96
CA ILE A 35 -18.02 -7.01 -11.99
C ILE A 35 -19.19 -6.29 -12.65
N VAL A 36 -19.07 -4.97 -12.78
CA VAL A 36 -20.04 -4.09 -13.42
C VAL A 36 -19.34 -3.29 -14.50
N THR A 37 -19.91 -3.22 -15.68
CA THR A 37 -19.38 -2.42 -16.78
C THR A 37 -20.20 -1.14 -16.94
N LEU A 38 -19.52 -0.01 -17.03
CA LEU A 38 -20.09 1.22 -17.59
C LEU A 38 -19.97 1.07 -19.12
N GLY A 39 -21.11 1.08 -19.80
CA GLY A 39 -21.23 0.70 -21.21
C GLY A 39 -20.48 1.62 -22.17
N LYS A 40 -20.19 1.10 -23.37
CA LYS A 40 -19.56 1.84 -24.46
C LYS A 40 -20.56 2.88 -24.97
N LEU A 41 -20.27 4.17 -24.76
CA LEU A 41 -21.09 5.25 -25.30
C LEU A 41 -20.95 5.28 -26.82
N SER A 42 -22.01 4.94 -27.54
CA SER A 42 -22.04 5.04 -29.00
C SER A 42 -22.40 6.47 -29.43
N GLY A 43 -21.46 7.20 -30.03
CA GLY A 43 -21.76 8.41 -30.81
C GLY A 43 -21.02 9.66 -30.36
N GLU A 44 -20.14 10.17 -31.25
CA GLU A 44 -19.52 11.49 -31.15
C GLU A 44 -20.56 12.59 -31.40
N SER A 45 -21.34 13.00 -30.40
CA SER A 45 -21.96 14.35 -30.41
C SER A 45 -22.32 14.84 -29.00
N SER A 46 -21.95 16.08 -28.73
CA SER A 46 -21.63 16.69 -27.44
C SER A 46 -22.81 17.17 -26.57
N ALA A 47 -23.86 16.37 -26.42
CA ALA A 47 -24.88 16.58 -25.37
C ALA A 47 -25.51 15.27 -24.87
N LYS A 48 -25.89 14.36 -25.78
CA LYS A 48 -26.41 13.03 -25.44
C LYS A 48 -25.41 12.17 -24.66
N TYR A 49 -24.12 12.31 -24.96
CA TYR A 49 -23.04 11.61 -24.27
C TYR A 49 -23.05 11.81 -22.75
N GLN A 50 -23.47 12.98 -22.27
CA GLN A 50 -23.47 13.32 -20.84
C GLN A 50 -24.69 12.75 -20.11
N ASP A 51 -25.88 12.85 -20.72
CA ASP A 51 -27.12 12.30 -20.14
C ASP A 51 -27.07 10.76 -20.11
N ASP A 52 -26.60 10.13 -21.20
CA ASP A 52 -26.44 8.68 -21.29
C ASP A 52 -25.40 8.14 -20.28
N TYR A 53 -24.32 8.89 -20.02
CA TYR A 53 -23.32 8.50 -19.00
C TYR A 53 -23.84 8.65 -17.57
N GLY A 54 -24.59 9.73 -17.29
CA GLY A 54 -25.26 9.91 -15.99
C GLY A 54 -26.25 8.78 -15.69
N GLU A 55 -27.04 8.36 -16.68
CA GLU A 55 -27.93 7.21 -16.56
C GLU A 55 -27.16 5.90 -16.33
N CYS A 56 -26.05 5.67 -17.04
CA CYS A 56 -25.17 4.52 -16.80
C CYS A 56 -24.64 4.49 -15.36
N LEU A 57 -24.13 5.62 -14.86
CA LEU A 57 -23.66 5.75 -13.48
C LEU A 57 -24.79 5.52 -12.48
N GLN A 58 -26.00 6.02 -12.76
CA GLN A 58 -27.16 5.74 -11.91
C GLN A 58 -27.51 4.24 -11.89
N GLY A 59 -27.37 3.55 -13.02
CA GLY A 59 -27.48 2.09 -13.10
C GLY A 59 -26.47 1.37 -12.21
N VAL A 60 -25.20 1.80 -12.24
CA VAL A 60 -24.15 1.28 -11.36
C VAL A 60 -24.46 1.58 -9.89
N CYS A 61 -24.87 2.81 -9.55
CA CYS A 61 -25.30 3.17 -8.20
C CYS A 61 -26.42 2.26 -7.69
N ASN A 62 -27.45 2.04 -8.51
CA ASN A 62 -28.56 1.17 -8.15
C ASN A 62 -28.10 -0.27 -7.92
N HIS A 63 -27.19 -0.78 -8.77
CA HIS A 63 -26.59 -2.09 -8.61
C HIS A 63 -25.80 -2.20 -7.29
N LEU A 64 -24.85 -1.29 -7.06
CA LEU A 64 -23.99 -1.29 -5.89
C LEU A 64 -24.81 -1.15 -4.59
N ASN A 65 -25.81 -0.27 -4.57
CA ASN A 65 -26.73 -0.09 -3.44
C ASN A 65 -27.59 -1.34 -3.19
N LYS A 66 -28.12 -1.97 -4.25
CA LYS A 66 -28.88 -3.23 -4.15
C LYS A 66 -28.04 -4.34 -3.52
N HIS A 67 -26.74 -4.36 -3.80
CA HIS A 67 -25.79 -5.32 -3.24
C HIS A 67 -25.14 -4.86 -1.92
N GLY A 68 -25.58 -3.73 -1.34
CA GLY A 68 -25.09 -3.23 -0.05
C GLY A 68 -23.59 -2.94 -0.02
N THR A 69 -22.98 -2.69 -1.18
CA THR A 69 -21.54 -2.49 -1.29
C THR A 69 -21.16 -1.07 -0.89
N ARG A 70 -19.99 -0.89 -0.29
CA ARG A 70 -19.39 0.42 -0.03
C ARG A 70 -18.12 0.64 -0.85
N GLU A 71 -17.37 -0.44 -1.09
CA GLU A 71 -16.08 -0.39 -1.79
C GLU A 71 -16.21 -0.77 -3.26
N MET A 72 -15.50 -0.05 -4.13
CA MET A 72 -15.32 -0.46 -5.52
C MET A 72 -13.89 -0.25 -5.99
N LEU A 73 -13.41 -1.15 -6.84
CA LEU A 73 -12.28 -0.89 -7.72
C LEU A 73 -12.81 -0.21 -8.98
N TYR A 74 -12.34 0.99 -9.29
CA TYR A 74 -12.71 1.70 -10.51
C TYR A 74 -11.57 1.62 -11.53
N LEU A 75 -11.83 1.05 -12.70
CA LEU A 75 -10.89 0.96 -13.81
C LEU A 75 -11.38 1.83 -14.98
N SER A 76 -10.55 2.78 -15.39
CA SER A 76 -10.75 3.60 -16.59
C SER A 76 -9.39 3.95 -17.20
N HIS A 77 -9.30 3.96 -18.53
CA HIS A 77 -8.13 4.40 -19.30
C HIS A 77 -8.02 5.92 -19.43
N ASP A 78 -9.15 6.60 -19.32
CA ASP A 78 -9.28 8.03 -19.55
C ASP A 78 -10.26 8.56 -18.52
N ILE A 79 -9.77 9.48 -17.70
CA ILE A 79 -10.59 10.16 -16.72
C ILE A 79 -10.71 11.61 -17.18
N PRO A 80 -11.94 12.13 -17.31
CA PRO A 80 -12.20 13.44 -17.88
C PRO A 80 -11.39 14.53 -17.19
N ARG A 81 -10.96 15.53 -17.95
CA ARG A 81 -10.26 16.71 -17.41
C ARG A 81 -11.06 17.37 -16.28
N GLN A 82 -10.36 17.90 -15.28
CA GLN A 82 -10.95 18.51 -14.08
C GLN A 82 -12.02 19.58 -14.34
N ASP A 83 -11.78 20.39 -15.38
CA ASP A 83 -12.65 21.48 -15.79
C ASP A 83 -13.87 21.00 -16.60
N SER A 84 -13.93 19.71 -16.93
CA SER A 84 -15.06 19.12 -17.62
C SER A 84 -16.25 18.87 -16.69
N LYS A 85 -17.46 19.00 -17.24
CA LYS A 85 -18.70 18.60 -16.55
C LYS A 85 -18.69 17.11 -16.18
N LEU A 86 -18.09 16.27 -17.01
CA LEU A 86 -18.02 14.83 -16.81
C LEU A 86 -17.20 14.46 -15.57
N PHE A 87 -16.11 15.19 -15.32
CA PHE A 87 -15.33 15.03 -14.08
C PHE A 87 -16.16 15.36 -12.84
N GLN A 88 -17.00 16.40 -12.88
CA GLN A 88 -17.89 16.73 -11.76
C GLN A 88 -18.92 15.63 -11.48
N VAL A 89 -19.51 15.06 -12.54
CA VAL A 89 -20.45 13.92 -12.42
C VAL A 89 -19.77 12.69 -11.81
N MET A 90 -18.55 12.37 -12.25
CA MET A 90 -17.77 11.25 -11.69
C MET A 90 -17.36 11.52 -10.24
N LYS A 91 -17.00 12.75 -9.92
CA LYS A 91 -16.65 13.18 -8.57
C LYS A 91 -17.82 12.99 -7.61
N ASP A 92 -19.03 13.38 -8.02
CA ASP A 92 -20.25 13.19 -7.23
C ASP A 92 -20.55 11.69 -7.04
N PHE A 93 -20.40 10.90 -8.11
CA PHE A 93 -20.51 9.44 -8.04
C PHE A 93 -19.57 8.85 -6.99
N TRP A 94 -18.27 9.18 -7.04
CA TRP A 94 -17.25 8.67 -6.12
C TRP A 94 -17.44 9.08 -4.66
N THR A 95 -18.11 10.20 -4.36
CA THR A 95 -18.31 10.62 -2.97
C THR A 95 -19.07 9.60 -2.10
N ASN A 96 -19.83 8.71 -2.73
CA ASN A 96 -20.69 7.75 -2.04
C ASN A 96 -20.02 6.40 -1.73
N TRP A 97 -18.78 6.18 -2.17
CA TRP A 97 -18.13 4.86 -2.14
C TRP A 97 -16.65 4.95 -1.77
N ASP A 98 -16.11 3.90 -1.16
CA ASP A 98 -14.67 3.68 -1.03
C ASP A 98 -14.09 3.21 -2.37
N VAL A 99 -13.58 4.16 -3.15
CA VAL A 99 -13.11 3.95 -4.52
C VAL A 99 -11.62 3.65 -4.54
N TYR A 100 -11.28 2.40 -4.79
CA TYR A 100 -9.94 1.97 -5.08
C TYR A 100 -9.58 2.37 -6.52
N LEU A 101 -8.48 3.11 -6.65
CA LEU A 101 -7.89 3.51 -7.91
C LEU A 101 -6.49 2.90 -8.00
N LEU A 102 -6.21 2.24 -9.12
CA LEU A 102 -4.89 1.68 -9.35
C LEU A 102 -3.97 2.78 -9.88
N GLY A 103 -3.00 3.18 -9.07
CA GLY A 103 -2.01 4.19 -9.45
C GLY A 103 -1.28 3.82 -10.75
N ASP A 104 -1.12 2.52 -11.02
CA ASP A 104 -0.49 2.00 -12.25
C ASP A 104 -1.31 2.30 -13.52
N PHE A 105 -2.60 2.66 -13.38
CA PHE A 105 -3.58 2.78 -14.48
C PHE A 105 -4.04 4.21 -14.73
N ILE A 106 -3.84 5.12 -13.78
CA ILE A 106 -4.42 6.46 -13.86
C ILE A 106 -3.46 7.46 -14.51
N SER A 107 -4.01 8.55 -15.05
CA SER A 107 -3.23 9.66 -15.61
C SER A 107 -2.54 10.46 -14.49
N ALA A 108 -1.47 11.21 -14.83
CA ALA A 108 -0.80 12.09 -13.88
C ALA A 108 -1.73 13.20 -13.35
N GLU A 109 -2.67 13.66 -14.17
CA GLU A 109 -3.68 14.65 -13.79
C GLU A 109 -4.60 14.10 -12.68
N LEU A 110 -5.16 12.89 -12.88
CA LEU A 110 -5.98 12.26 -11.83
C LEU A 110 -5.13 11.94 -10.61
N TYR A 111 -3.89 11.50 -10.80
CA TYR A 111 -3.01 11.24 -9.68
C TYR A 111 -2.82 12.52 -8.83
N ALA A 112 -2.56 13.66 -9.47
CA ALA A 112 -2.45 14.96 -8.81
C ALA A 112 -3.73 15.35 -8.06
N ASP A 113 -4.90 14.98 -8.60
CA ASP A 113 -6.19 15.17 -7.93
C ASP A 113 -6.38 14.22 -6.76
N ALA A 114 -6.19 12.92 -6.95
CA ALA A 114 -6.34 11.93 -5.89
C ALA A 114 -5.37 12.19 -4.73
N THR A 115 -4.30 12.96 -4.95
CA THR A 115 -3.33 13.38 -3.94
C THR A 115 -3.52 14.81 -3.42
N SER A 116 -4.37 15.64 -4.03
CA SER A 116 -4.53 17.04 -3.62
C SER A 116 -5.16 17.21 -2.22
N GLU A 117 -4.79 18.29 -1.53
CA GLU A 117 -5.34 18.67 -0.21
C GLU A 117 -6.87 18.87 -0.26
N THR A 118 -7.39 19.36 -1.39
CA THR A 118 -8.81 19.63 -1.67
C THR A 118 -9.69 18.39 -1.80
N THR A 119 -9.08 17.23 -2.07
CA THR A 119 -9.71 15.90 -2.22
C THR A 119 -9.47 15.01 -1.00
N ARG A 120 -8.80 15.51 0.06
CA ARG A 120 -8.67 14.81 1.37
C ARG A 120 -10.00 14.46 2.06
N ARG A 121 -11.14 14.85 1.48
CA ARG A 121 -12.50 14.49 1.92
C ARG A 121 -13.19 13.45 1.04
N GLN A 122 -12.50 12.82 0.10
CA GLN A 122 -13.11 11.83 -0.78
C GLN A 122 -12.52 10.45 -0.49
N HIS A 123 -13.41 9.47 -0.40
CA HIS A 123 -13.18 8.04 -0.20
C HIS A 123 -12.33 7.38 -1.33
N LEU A 124 -11.38 8.12 -1.94
CA LEU A 124 -10.47 7.63 -2.98
C LEU A 124 -9.25 7.00 -2.33
N ILE A 125 -9.04 5.72 -2.61
CA ILE A 125 -7.96 4.90 -2.08
C ILE A 125 -7.04 4.55 -3.25
N LEU A 126 -5.91 5.26 -3.35
CA LEU A 126 -4.86 4.87 -4.29
C LEU A 126 -4.23 3.56 -3.83
N THR A 127 -4.05 2.61 -4.72
CA THR A 127 -3.33 1.36 -4.47
C THR A 127 -2.60 0.93 -5.74
N SER A 128 -1.95 -0.22 -5.73
CA SER A 128 -1.32 -0.80 -6.91
C SER A 128 -1.99 -2.11 -7.29
N ALA A 129 -1.82 -2.51 -8.55
CA ALA A 129 -2.30 -3.79 -9.08
C ALA A 129 -1.70 -5.00 -8.35
N VAL A 130 -0.54 -4.81 -7.70
CA VAL A 130 0.15 -5.83 -6.92
C VAL A 130 -0.31 -5.81 -5.48
N SER A 131 -0.46 -4.64 -4.84
CA SER A 131 -0.94 -4.52 -3.46
C SER A 131 -2.36 -5.01 -3.27
N LEU A 132 -3.27 -4.60 -4.16
CA LEU A 132 -4.71 -4.80 -3.97
C LEU A 132 -5.11 -6.28 -3.78
N PRO A 133 -4.59 -7.24 -4.56
CA PRO A 133 -4.90 -8.64 -4.33
C PRO A 133 -4.48 -9.16 -2.95
N PHE A 134 -3.34 -8.72 -2.40
CA PHE A 134 -2.94 -9.12 -1.04
C PHE A 134 -3.86 -8.50 0.01
N GLU A 135 -4.31 -7.27 -0.20
CA GLU A 135 -5.33 -6.61 0.64
C GLU A 135 -6.65 -7.38 0.64
N ILE A 136 -7.13 -7.82 -0.54
CA ILE A 136 -8.36 -8.62 -0.65
C ILE A 136 -8.20 -10.01 -0.05
N LEU A 137 -7.08 -10.69 -0.31
CA LEU A 137 -6.84 -12.07 0.13
C LEU A 137 -6.59 -12.17 1.63
N TYR A 138 -6.03 -11.12 2.25
CA TYR A 138 -5.70 -10.98 3.66
C TYR A 138 -4.60 -11.94 4.20
N THR A 139 -4.55 -13.17 3.69
CA THR A 139 -3.70 -14.25 4.17
C THR A 139 -3.25 -15.17 3.05
N ALA A 140 -2.06 -15.73 3.19
CA ALA A 140 -1.52 -16.76 2.31
C ALA A 140 -2.27 -18.11 2.42
N LEU A 141 -3.19 -18.25 3.38
CA LEU A 141 -4.07 -19.41 3.51
C LEU A 141 -5.38 -19.29 2.72
N HIS A 142 -5.63 -18.16 2.04
CA HIS A 142 -6.85 -17.99 1.29
C HIS A 142 -7.00 -19.09 0.22
N PRO A 143 -8.18 -19.72 0.04
CA PRO A 143 -8.35 -20.84 -0.89
C PRO A 143 -7.92 -20.53 -2.33
N LYS A 144 -8.14 -19.28 -2.76
CA LYS A 144 -7.76 -18.77 -4.10
C LYS A 144 -6.33 -18.21 -4.18
N PHE A 145 -5.55 -18.22 -3.08
CA PHE A 145 -4.22 -17.59 -3.03
C PHE A 145 -3.30 -18.11 -4.13
N SER A 146 -3.28 -19.43 -4.39
CA SER A 146 -2.40 -20.00 -5.40
C SER A 146 -2.73 -19.53 -6.82
N ASP A 147 -4.01 -19.32 -7.13
CA ASP A 147 -4.42 -18.92 -8.48
C ASP A 147 -4.20 -17.43 -8.69
N VAL A 148 -4.52 -16.63 -7.66
CA VAL A 148 -4.25 -15.20 -7.63
C VAL A 148 -2.74 -14.91 -7.69
N SER A 149 -1.92 -15.65 -6.94
CA SER A 149 -0.46 -15.49 -6.96
C SER A 149 0.13 -15.77 -8.36
N LYS A 150 -0.37 -16.76 -9.10
CA LYS A 150 0.07 -17.02 -10.49
C LYS A 150 -0.26 -15.87 -11.44
N LEU A 151 -1.38 -15.20 -11.21
CA LEU A 151 -1.81 -14.04 -12.00
C LEU A 151 -0.91 -12.82 -11.75
N ILE A 152 -0.44 -12.60 -10.52
CA ILE A 152 0.26 -11.37 -10.10
C ILE A 152 1.78 -11.47 -10.16
N VAL A 153 2.37 -12.60 -9.74
CA VAL A 153 3.79 -12.67 -9.38
C VAL A 153 4.76 -12.58 -10.57
N LYS A 154 4.34 -12.91 -11.79
CA LYS A 154 5.21 -12.81 -12.97
C LYS A 154 4.67 -11.88 -14.05
N PRO A 155 3.43 -12.04 -14.53
CA PRO A 155 2.93 -11.23 -15.65
C PRO A 155 2.86 -9.75 -15.29
N LEU A 156 2.23 -9.41 -14.16
CA LEU A 156 2.03 -8.03 -13.72
C LEU A 156 3.35 -7.32 -13.38
N ILE A 157 4.31 -8.00 -12.74
CA ILE A 157 5.63 -7.42 -12.45
C ILE A 157 6.41 -7.15 -13.74
N GLU A 158 6.38 -8.09 -14.71
CA GLU A 158 7.04 -7.90 -16.00
C GLU A 158 6.39 -6.80 -16.85
N LEU A 159 5.06 -6.64 -16.77
CA LEU A 159 4.32 -5.55 -17.41
C LEU A 159 4.66 -4.19 -16.80
N LYS A 160 4.67 -4.08 -15.46
CA LYS A 160 5.10 -2.85 -14.76
C LYS A 160 6.50 -2.40 -15.14
N ARG A 161 7.43 -3.35 -15.29
CA ARG A 161 8.81 -3.03 -15.75
C ARG A 161 8.88 -2.43 -17.15
N LYS A 162 7.85 -2.58 -18.00
CA LYS A 162 7.82 -1.92 -19.31
C LYS A 162 7.28 -0.47 -19.22
N GLN A 163 6.74 -0.06 -18.07
CA GLN A 163 6.04 1.19 -17.85
C GLN A 163 6.89 2.28 -17.16
N TYR A 164 8.17 2.00 -16.84
CA TYR A 164 9.04 2.85 -16.01
C TYR A 164 9.09 4.35 -16.38
N SER A 165 8.96 4.72 -17.66
CA SER A 165 8.96 6.14 -18.07
C SER A 165 7.75 6.93 -17.54
N ARG A 166 6.61 6.28 -17.36
CA ARG A 166 5.37 6.88 -16.81
C ARG A 166 5.43 6.98 -15.29
N GLU A 167 6.11 6.06 -14.61
CA GLU A 167 6.28 6.06 -13.15
C GLU A 167 7.15 7.23 -12.66
N GLU A 168 8.26 7.55 -13.35
CA GLU A 168 9.09 8.73 -13.03
C GLU A 168 8.29 10.04 -13.17
N THR A 169 7.42 10.10 -14.19
CA THR A 169 6.53 11.24 -14.41
C THR A 169 5.52 11.39 -13.25
N LEU A 170 4.96 10.29 -12.76
CA LEU A 170 4.02 10.31 -11.62
C LEU A 170 4.71 10.70 -10.30
N GLN A 171 5.92 10.18 -10.05
CA GLN A 171 6.71 10.52 -8.86
C GLN A 171 7.10 12.00 -8.83
N SER A 172 7.45 12.59 -9.99
CA SER A 172 7.74 14.03 -10.10
C SER A 172 6.52 14.94 -9.95
N THR A 173 5.31 14.38 -10.00
CA THR A 173 4.05 15.13 -9.80
C THR A 173 3.76 15.42 -8.32
N LEU A 174 4.46 14.76 -7.38
CA LEU A 174 4.33 15.07 -5.95
C LEU A 174 4.87 16.44 -5.60
N LYS A 175 4.13 17.13 -4.73
CA LYS A 175 4.36 18.54 -4.39
C LYS A 175 5.27 18.72 -3.18
N SER A 176 5.44 17.71 -2.30
CA SER A 176 6.37 17.75 -1.16
C SER A 176 6.53 16.41 -0.41
N ASP A 177 7.62 16.26 0.36
CA ASP A 177 7.81 15.14 1.33
C ASP A 177 6.65 14.99 2.32
N ARG A 178 5.93 16.08 2.62
CA ARG A 178 4.75 16.05 3.51
C ARG A 178 3.63 15.16 2.97
N ASP A 179 3.47 15.08 1.65
CA ASP A 179 2.42 14.26 1.03
C ASP A 179 2.68 12.76 1.21
N LEU A 180 3.94 12.37 1.45
CA LEU A 180 4.37 11.01 1.76
C LEU A 180 4.37 10.73 3.27
N GLY A 181 3.84 11.64 4.09
CA GLY A 181 3.76 11.47 5.54
C GLY A 181 5.05 11.77 6.28
N PHE A 182 6.07 12.32 5.60
CA PHE A 182 7.26 12.78 6.29
C PHE A 182 6.90 13.95 7.20
N VAL A 183 7.38 13.87 8.43
CA VAL A 183 7.27 14.95 9.39
C VAL A 183 8.67 15.40 9.78
N ASP A 184 8.80 16.68 10.13
CA ASP A 184 9.99 17.16 10.83
C ASP A 184 10.02 16.50 12.22
N SER A 185 10.92 15.53 12.38
CA SER A 185 11.10 14.71 13.58
C SER A 185 11.39 15.57 14.81
N LYS A 186 12.06 16.72 14.64
CA LYS A 186 12.48 17.62 15.71
C LYS A 186 11.35 18.35 16.42
N THR A 187 10.16 18.41 15.83
CA THR A 187 9.04 19.23 16.36
C THR A 187 7.71 18.49 16.52
N THR A 188 7.59 17.23 16.08
CA THR A 188 6.25 16.62 15.89
C THR A 188 6.03 15.25 16.57
N ILE A 189 7.09 14.51 16.93
CA ILE A 189 6.96 13.18 17.56
C ILE A 189 7.86 13.11 18.78
N GLN A 190 7.28 12.84 19.94
CA GLN A 190 7.98 12.51 21.16
C GLN A 190 7.34 11.25 21.71
N ILE A 191 8.14 10.19 21.84
CA ILE A 191 7.71 8.98 22.51
C ILE A 191 8.19 9.02 23.95
N ASP A 192 7.30 8.73 24.90
CA ASP A 192 7.64 8.57 26.31
C ASP A 192 7.50 7.10 26.70
N PRO A 193 8.59 6.32 26.66
CA PRO A 193 8.56 4.89 27.00
C PRO A 193 8.12 4.63 28.45
N SER A 194 8.05 5.64 29.32
CA SER A 194 7.53 5.49 30.69
C SER A 194 6.01 5.57 30.78
N LYS A 195 5.34 6.10 29.76
CA LYS A 195 3.88 6.34 29.75
C LYS A 195 3.14 5.56 28.66
N SER A 196 3.85 4.99 27.70
CA SER A 196 3.29 4.26 26.57
C SER A 196 3.93 2.90 26.40
N ARG A 197 3.16 1.91 25.96
CA ARG A 197 3.69 0.63 25.47
C ARG A 197 4.17 0.81 24.04
N ILE A 198 5.47 0.59 23.81
CA ILE A 198 6.09 0.85 22.51
C ILE A 198 6.76 -0.43 22.01
N ALA A 199 6.48 -0.77 20.74
CA ALA A 199 7.16 -1.86 20.05
C ALA A 199 7.99 -1.33 18.87
N LEU A 200 9.19 -1.87 18.69
CA LEU A 200 9.83 -1.92 17.38
C LEU A 200 9.41 -3.24 16.70
N PHE A 201 8.70 -3.10 15.58
CA PHE A 201 8.22 -4.17 14.74
C PHE A 201 9.16 -4.40 13.54
N VAL A 202 9.66 -5.63 13.40
CA VAL A 202 10.51 -6.09 12.30
C VAL A 202 9.73 -7.12 11.47
N CYS A 203 9.27 -6.69 10.30
CA CYS A 203 8.35 -7.44 9.46
C CYS A 203 9.08 -8.25 8.39
N ASP A 204 9.00 -9.58 8.48
CA ASP A 204 9.21 -10.53 7.38
C ASP A 204 10.53 -10.35 6.60
N VAL A 205 11.62 -10.00 7.29
CA VAL A 205 12.94 -9.79 6.68
C VAL A 205 13.61 -11.14 6.35
N GLN A 206 13.04 -11.87 5.39
CA GLN A 206 13.40 -13.25 5.03
C GLN A 206 14.23 -13.32 3.75
N ASP A 207 15.16 -14.27 3.67
CA ASP A 207 16.13 -14.35 2.57
C ASP A 207 15.48 -14.51 1.18
N ARG A 208 14.35 -15.21 1.06
CA ARG A 208 13.68 -15.34 -0.26
C ARG A 208 12.97 -14.06 -0.69
N ILE A 209 12.44 -13.29 0.26
CA ILE A 209 11.78 -12.01 -0.03
C ILE A 209 12.85 -10.98 -0.41
N LEU A 210 13.95 -10.91 0.35
CA LEU A 210 15.09 -10.04 0.05
C LEU A 210 15.66 -10.30 -1.36
N LYS A 211 15.78 -11.57 -1.77
CA LYS A 211 16.20 -11.94 -3.14
C LYS A 211 15.20 -11.52 -4.22
N GLY A 212 13.93 -11.30 -3.86
CA GLY A 212 12.88 -10.84 -4.76
C GLY A 212 12.85 -9.33 -4.96
N LEU A 213 13.62 -8.54 -4.19
CA LEU A 213 13.68 -7.07 -4.28
C LEU A 213 14.46 -6.60 -5.52
N SER A 214 13.92 -6.86 -6.71
CA SER A 214 14.63 -6.65 -7.98
C SER A 214 15.01 -5.19 -8.31
N ASN A 215 14.36 -4.22 -7.66
CA ASN A 215 14.67 -2.80 -7.82
C ASN A 215 15.82 -2.32 -6.91
N VAL A 216 16.27 -3.17 -5.98
CA VAL A 216 17.32 -2.81 -5.04
C VAL A 216 18.59 -3.55 -5.45
N SER A 217 19.70 -2.82 -5.60
CA SER A 217 21.00 -3.46 -5.83
C SER A 217 21.37 -4.34 -4.65
N GLU A 218 22.31 -5.26 -4.84
CA GLU A 218 22.82 -6.10 -3.74
C GLU A 218 23.37 -5.25 -2.58
N SER A 219 24.02 -4.11 -2.91
CA SER A 219 24.45 -3.13 -1.91
C SER A 219 23.29 -2.44 -1.20
N GLY A 220 22.21 -2.08 -1.92
CA GLY A 220 21.03 -1.47 -1.34
C GLY A 220 20.26 -2.44 -0.43
N VAL A 221 20.23 -3.73 -0.75
CA VAL A 221 19.64 -4.76 0.13
C VAL A 221 20.45 -4.87 1.42
N LYS A 222 21.77 -4.80 1.33
CA LYS A 222 22.65 -4.76 2.50
C LYS A 222 22.38 -3.50 3.34
N GLU A 223 22.29 -2.33 2.73
CA GLU A 223 21.99 -1.06 3.42
C GLU A 223 20.63 -1.11 4.13
N LEU A 224 19.59 -1.65 3.49
CA LEU A 224 18.29 -1.87 4.11
C LEU A 224 18.40 -2.74 5.36
N VAL A 225 19.07 -3.90 5.26
CA VAL A 225 19.26 -4.81 6.40
C VAL A 225 20.09 -4.15 7.51
N ASP A 226 21.10 -3.36 7.16
CA ASP A 226 21.91 -2.60 8.12
C ASP A 226 21.07 -1.52 8.84
N HIS A 227 20.20 -0.78 8.15
CA HIS A 227 19.28 0.18 8.78
C HIS A 227 18.30 -0.50 9.73
N ILE A 228 17.73 -1.65 9.36
CA ILE A 228 16.85 -2.44 10.24
C ILE A 228 17.65 -2.91 11.48
N GLY A 229 18.88 -3.41 11.29
CA GLY A 229 19.77 -3.81 12.38
C GLY A 229 20.13 -2.66 13.33
N ASN A 230 20.31 -1.45 12.80
CA ASN A 230 20.53 -0.25 13.60
C ASN A 230 19.30 0.12 14.43
N CYS A 231 18.08 -0.02 13.88
CA CYS A 231 16.84 0.17 14.62
C CYS A 231 16.73 -0.83 15.79
N ILE A 232 17.05 -2.11 15.55
CA ILE A 232 17.07 -3.13 16.60
C ILE A 232 18.10 -2.79 17.69
N THR A 233 19.29 -2.34 17.29
CA THR A 233 20.35 -1.91 18.22
C THR A 233 19.89 -0.73 19.08
N TRP A 234 19.18 0.23 18.48
CA TRP A 234 18.56 1.33 19.21
C TRP A 234 17.52 0.81 20.22
N ALA A 235 16.61 -0.07 19.82
CA ALA A 235 15.57 -0.63 20.70
C ALA A 235 16.16 -1.43 21.89
N HIS A 236 17.29 -2.10 21.71
CA HIS A 236 18.02 -2.75 22.82
C HIS A 236 18.52 -1.74 23.85
N LYS A 237 19.01 -0.58 23.40
CA LYS A 237 19.58 0.48 24.25
C LYS A 237 18.51 1.37 24.89
N THR A 238 17.33 1.46 24.27
CA THR A 238 16.22 2.28 24.77
C THR A 238 15.38 1.49 25.78
N PRO A 239 15.16 2.01 27.01
CA PRO A 239 14.31 1.35 28.00
C PRO A 239 12.87 1.18 27.50
N ARG A 240 12.22 0.07 27.87
CA ARG A 240 10.77 -0.19 27.65
C ARG A 240 10.32 -0.20 26.17
N ILE A 241 11.25 -0.44 25.24
CA ILE A 241 10.93 -0.79 23.85
C ILE A 241 10.94 -2.33 23.72
N ASP A 242 9.79 -2.88 23.35
CA ASP A 242 9.64 -4.30 23.05
C ASP A 242 10.00 -4.57 21.58
N LEU A 243 10.55 -5.76 21.30
CA LEU A 243 10.83 -6.21 19.94
C LEU A 243 9.75 -7.22 19.52
N VAL A 244 9.11 -6.96 18.38
CA VAL A 244 8.16 -7.88 17.75
C VAL A 244 8.69 -8.22 16.36
N VAL A 245 8.89 -9.51 16.07
CA VAL A 245 9.50 -9.96 14.82
C VAL A 245 8.61 -11.02 14.19
N THR A 246 8.32 -10.89 12.89
CA THR A 246 7.52 -11.89 12.16
C THR A 246 8.29 -12.55 11.02
N ALA A 247 7.85 -13.76 10.66
CA ALA A 247 8.21 -14.41 9.42
C ALA A 247 6.94 -14.92 8.72
N GLN A 248 6.73 -14.49 7.49
CA GLN A 248 5.62 -14.88 6.63
C GLN A 248 5.89 -16.27 6.05
N ILE A 249 5.02 -17.25 6.32
CA ILE A 249 5.09 -18.64 5.81
C ILE A 249 6.55 -19.14 5.68
N PRO A 250 7.32 -19.20 6.78
CA PRO A 250 8.77 -19.43 6.73
C PRO A 250 9.18 -20.73 6.04
N GLU A 251 8.30 -21.73 6.01
CA GLU A 251 8.47 -22.99 5.27
C GLU A 251 8.60 -22.74 3.75
N LYS A 252 7.95 -21.68 3.25
CA LYS A 252 7.93 -21.28 1.84
C LYS A 252 8.80 -20.07 1.52
N LEU A 253 9.00 -19.14 2.45
CA LEU A 253 9.77 -17.91 2.21
C LEU A 253 11.16 -17.92 2.89
N GLY A 254 11.50 -19.03 3.57
CA GLY A 254 12.79 -19.20 4.23
C GLY A 254 12.85 -18.51 5.60
N PRO A 255 14.00 -18.63 6.29
CA PRO A 255 14.17 -18.01 7.60
C PRO A 255 14.31 -16.49 7.49
N VAL A 256 14.17 -15.82 8.64
CA VAL A 256 14.62 -14.43 8.81
C VAL A 256 16.12 -14.36 8.53
N ASN A 257 16.55 -13.30 7.86
CA ASN A 257 17.95 -13.08 7.49
C ASN A 257 18.88 -13.16 8.70
N SER A 258 20.03 -13.81 8.52
CA SER A 258 20.97 -14.09 9.60
C SER A 258 21.51 -12.83 10.29
N THR A 259 21.71 -11.73 9.56
CA THR A 259 22.16 -10.44 10.13
C THR A 259 21.11 -9.89 11.10
N ILE A 260 19.82 -10.00 10.74
CA ILE A 260 18.73 -9.60 11.63
C ILE A 260 18.66 -10.51 12.85
N LEU A 261 18.76 -11.83 12.68
CA LEU A 261 18.77 -12.78 13.79
C LEU A 261 19.92 -12.51 14.77
N GLU A 262 21.09 -12.10 14.26
CA GLU A 262 22.21 -11.69 15.11
C GLU A 262 21.90 -10.41 15.88
N ALA A 263 21.34 -9.39 15.22
CA ALA A 263 20.96 -8.12 15.85
C ALA A 263 19.89 -8.30 16.94
N LEU A 264 19.01 -9.30 16.82
CA LEU A 264 17.98 -9.60 17.83
C LEU A 264 18.56 -10.16 19.14
N LYS A 265 19.82 -10.62 19.15
CA LYS A 265 20.48 -11.06 20.38
C LYS A 265 20.73 -9.85 21.28
N PRO A 266 20.15 -9.80 22.47
CA PRO A 266 20.33 -8.67 23.36
C PRO A 266 21.79 -8.57 23.82
N PRO A 267 22.31 -7.36 24.08
CA PRO A 267 23.63 -7.19 24.68
C PRO A 267 23.70 -7.95 26.03
N PRO A 268 24.83 -8.60 26.37
CA PRO A 268 24.94 -9.39 27.59
C PRO A 268 24.57 -8.62 28.88
N ALA A 269 24.81 -7.30 28.90
CA ALA A 269 24.54 -6.43 30.03
C ALA A 269 23.09 -5.90 30.11
N SER A 270 22.22 -6.23 29.16
CA SER A 270 20.86 -5.65 29.09
C SER A 270 19.82 -6.34 29.97
N GLY A 271 20.07 -7.58 30.41
CA GLY A 271 19.11 -8.38 31.16
C GLY A 271 17.84 -8.78 30.39
N LYS A 272 17.74 -8.45 29.09
CA LYS A 272 16.62 -8.84 28.21
C LYS A 272 16.82 -10.27 27.68
N SER A 273 15.72 -11.00 27.45
CA SER A 273 15.74 -12.30 26.78
C SER A 273 15.83 -12.15 25.26
N THR A 274 16.30 -13.20 24.57
CA THR A 274 16.25 -13.26 23.10
C THR A 274 14.81 -13.12 22.60
N THR A 275 14.63 -12.30 21.57
CA THR A 275 13.32 -12.10 20.94
C THR A 275 12.93 -13.31 20.10
N ALA A 276 11.72 -13.83 20.29
CA ALA A 276 11.19 -14.91 19.46
C ALA A 276 10.69 -14.37 18.11
N VAL A 277 10.92 -15.13 17.04
CA VAL A 277 10.33 -14.86 15.73
C VAL A 277 8.96 -15.52 15.65
N VAL A 278 7.94 -14.73 15.32
CA VAL A 278 6.54 -15.19 15.22
C VAL A 278 6.22 -15.59 13.78
N PRO A 279 5.98 -16.88 13.49
CA PRO A 279 5.50 -17.28 12.18
C PRO A 279 4.07 -16.79 11.96
N LYS A 280 3.77 -16.24 10.78
CA LYS A 280 2.43 -15.79 10.40
C LYS A 280 2.07 -16.19 8.96
N THR A 281 0.77 -16.22 8.71
CA THR A 281 0.18 -16.45 7.39
C THR A 281 -0.61 -15.24 6.88
N SER A 282 -1.18 -14.44 7.77
CA SER A 282 -1.77 -13.14 7.46
C SER A 282 -0.70 -12.17 6.96
N PHE A 283 -1.02 -11.37 5.94
CA PHE A 283 -0.09 -10.36 5.43
C PHE A 283 0.10 -9.23 6.44
N SER A 284 -0.96 -8.86 7.18
CA SER A 284 -0.85 -7.98 8.34
C SER A 284 -0.35 -8.68 9.61
N ALA A 285 0.30 -7.92 10.49
CA ALA A 285 0.69 -8.30 11.84
C ALA A 285 -0.09 -7.56 12.95
N GLY A 286 -1.14 -6.80 12.62
CA GLY A 286 -1.86 -5.93 13.57
C GLY A 286 -2.30 -6.62 14.86
N LYS A 287 -2.74 -7.88 14.80
CA LYS A 287 -3.12 -8.67 16.00
C LYS A 287 -1.99 -8.88 17.01
N TYR A 288 -0.73 -8.89 16.57
CA TYR A 288 0.44 -9.02 17.45
C TYR A 288 0.85 -7.68 18.06
N LEU A 289 0.23 -6.60 17.59
CA LEU A 289 0.58 -5.22 17.90
C LEU A 289 -0.56 -4.46 18.60
N ALA A 290 -1.73 -5.10 18.79
CA ALA A 290 -2.94 -4.48 19.34
C ALA A 290 -2.75 -3.87 20.75
N ASP A 291 -1.74 -4.36 21.46
CA ASP A 291 -1.41 -4.04 22.85
C ASP A 291 -0.46 -2.84 23.02
N TYR A 292 0.04 -2.28 21.92
CA TYR A 292 1.02 -1.19 21.92
C TYR A 292 0.38 0.13 21.51
N ASP A 293 0.65 1.18 22.25
CA ASP A 293 0.21 2.53 21.93
C ASP A 293 0.99 3.10 20.73
N THR A 294 2.27 2.74 20.62
CA THR A 294 3.13 3.17 19.51
C THR A 294 3.86 1.97 18.91
N VAL A 295 3.83 1.86 17.59
CA VAL A 295 4.54 0.84 16.83
C VAL A 295 5.50 1.52 15.86
N ILE A 296 6.79 1.27 16.03
CA ILE A 296 7.85 1.65 15.10
C ILE A 296 8.00 0.50 14.09
N ILE A 297 7.74 0.75 12.82
CA ILE A 297 7.58 -0.28 11.80
C ILE A 297 8.78 -0.29 10.84
N THR A 298 9.39 -1.46 10.70
CA THR A 298 10.50 -1.77 9.78
C THR A 298 10.26 -3.10 9.08
N GLY A 299 10.94 -3.37 7.97
CA GLY A 299 10.90 -4.65 7.26
C GLY A 299 10.29 -4.58 5.87
N ILE A 300 9.82 -5.71 5.34
CA ILE A 300 9.43 -5.85 3.93
C ILE A 300 8.16 -6.71 3.78
N GLU A 301 7.35 -6.57 2.72
CA GLU A 301 7.41 -5.52 1.69
C GLU A 301 6.54 -4.31 2.05
N THR A 302 6.98 -3.10 1.71
CA THR A 302 6.31 -1.84 2.08
C THR A 302 4.83 -1.84 1.67
N HIS A 303 4.55 -2.24 0.44
CA HIS A 303 3.23 -2.19 -0.17
C HIS A 303 2.29 -3.36 0.18
N ILE A 304 2.79 -4.34 0.95
CA ILE A 304 2.03 -5.51 1.39
C ILE A 304 2.02 -5.55 2.92
N CYS A 305 3.02 -6.19 3.54
CA CYS A 305 2.96 -6.50 4.96
C CYS A 305 3.07 -5.24 5.84
N ILE A 306 3.90 -4.27 5.44
CA ILE A 306 4.07 -3.00 6.18
C ILE A 306 2.80 -2.15 6.10
N LEU A 307 2.32 -1.90 4.87
CA LEU A 307 1.10 -1.14 4.61
C LEU A 307 -0.09 -1.77 5.34
N LEU A 308 -0.38 -3.06 5.11
CA LEU A 308 -1.55 -3.72 5.72
C LEU A 308 -1.46 -3.75 7.24
N THR A 309 -0.26 -3.92 7.81
CA THR A 309 -0.06 -3.82 9.27
C THR A 309 -0.40 -2.44 9.79
N ALA A 310 0.11 -1.38 9.16
CA ALA A 310 -0.14 -0.02 9.60
C ALA A 310 -1.61 0.41 9.41
N LEU A 311 -2.30 -0.08 8.36
CA LEU A 311 -3.72 0.19 8.13
C LEU A 311 -4.64 -0.48 9.17
N GLU A 312 -4.21 -1.59 9.77
CA GLU A 312 -4.92 -2.28 10.86
C GLU A 312 -4.73 -1.62 12.24
N LEU A 313 -3.71 -0.78 12.42
CA LEU A 313 -3.52 -0.07 13.68
C LEU A 313 -4.66 0.92 13.90
N THR A 314 -5.20 0.93 15.11
CA THR A 314 -6.37 1.76 15.45
C THR A 314 -6.02 3.24 15.51
N GLY A 315 -7.02 4.12 15.44
CA GLY A 315 -6.81 5.58 15.52
C GLY A 315 -6.19 6.06 16.83
N ASN A 316 -6.22 5.25 17.89
CA ASN A 316 -5.57 5.55 19.18
C ASN A 316 -4.10 5.09 19.22
N GLN A 317 -3.69 4.22 18.29
CA GLN A 317 -2.31 3.76 18.17
C GLN A 317 -1.55 4.63 17.16
N GLN A 318 -0.29 4.91 17.45
CA GLN A 318 0.61 5.62 16.56
C GLN A 318 1.49 4.64 15.78
N ALA A 319 1.54 4.79 14.45
CA ALA A 319 2.48 4.09 13.60
C ALA A 319 3.64 5.02 13.21
N ILE A 320 4.87 4.60 13.44
CA ILE A 320 6.08 5.31 13.03
C ILE A 320 6.80 4.42 12.01
N VAL A 321 6.66 4.72 10.72
CA VAL A 321 7.28 3.97 9.64
C VAL A 321 8.67 4.53 9.38
N VAL A 322 9.69 3.66 9.41
CA VAL A 322 11.09 4.08 9.22
C VAL A 322 11.48 3.90 7.74
N ARG A 323 11.53 5.01 7.00
CA ARG A 323 11.61 5.05 5.53
C ARG A 323 12.78 4.25 4.94
N ASN A 324 13.98 4.43 5.49
CA ASN A 324 15.18 3.73 5.02
C ASN A 324 15.33 2.31 5.57
N ALA A 325 14.35 1.83 6.35
CA ALA A 325 14.28 0.49 6.91
C ALA A 325 13.05 -0.30 6.38
N ILE A 326 12.52 0.11 5.23
CA ILE A 326 11.45 -0.58 4.49
C ILE A 326 11.78 -0.62 2.99
N ALA A 327 11.26 -1.60 2.26
CA ALA A 327 11.42 -1.69 0.81
C ALA A 327 10.33 -2.51 0.12
N SER A 328 10.14 -2.26 -1.17
CA SER A 328 9.36 -3.11 -2.09
C SER A 328 10.18 -3.48 -3.32
N SER A 329 9.72 -4.51 -4.04
CA SER A 329 10.37 -4.99 -5.27
C SER A 329 10.35 -4.00 -6.44
N THR A 330 9.47 -2.99 -6.42
CA THR A 330 9.43 -1.87 -7.37
C THR A 330 9.43 -0.52 -6.63
N PRO A 331 9.97 0.56 -7.23
CA PRO A 331 9.93 1.88 -6.60
C PRO A 331 8.51 2.44 -6.53
N PHE A 332 7.68 2.14 -7.54
CA PHE A 332 6.30 2.57 -7.58
C PHE A 332 5.45 1.98 -6.45
N ASP A 333 5.57 0.68 -6.19
CA ASP A 333 4.83 0.02 -5.11
C ASP A 333 5.25 0.58 -3.73
N ASP A 334 6.55 0.78 -3.52
CA ASP A 334 7.10 1.42 -2.32
C ASP A 334 6.50 2.82 -2.09
N TRP A 335 6.44 3.58 -3.18
CA TRP A 335 5.95 4.96 -3.18
C TRP A 335 4.43 5.06 -2.98
N ILE A 336 3.61 4.26 -3.67
CA ILE A 336 2.15 4.23 -3.47
C ILE A 336 1.82 3.85 -2.02
N ALA A 337 2.57 2.91 -1.45
CA ALA A 337 2.37 2.52 -0.07
C ALA A 337 2.64 3.67 0.90
N LEU A 338 3.76 4.38 0.74
CA LEU A 338 4.09 5.56 1.54
C LEU A 338 3.06 6.68 1.40
N LEU A 339 2.56 6.92 0.19
CA LEU A 339 1.48 7.89 -0.04
C LEU A 339 0.20 7.51 0.73
N ARG A 340 -0.20 6.23 0.70
CA ARG A 340 -1.37 5.75 1.46
C ARG A 340 -1.16 5.90 2.96
N LEU A 341 0.05 5.60 3.43
CA LEU A 341 0.45 5.72 4.83
C LEU A 341 0.45 7.19 5.28
N GLY A 342 1.03 8.10 4.50
CA GLY A 342 1.12 9.52 4.82
C GLY A 342 -0.22 10.24 4.91
N LYS A 343 -1.27 9.70 4.29
CA LYS A 343 -2.65 10.19 4.43
C LYS A 343 -3.31 9.82 5.76
N ARG A 344 -2.75 8.88 6.53
CA ARG A 344 -3.34 8.44 7.80
C ARG A 344 -2.93 9.38 8.94
N PRO A 345 -3.89 9.91 9.72
CA PRO A 345 -3.59 10.90 10.77
C PRO A 345 -2.73 10.34 11.91
N ASN A 346 -2.75 9.02 12.13
CA ASN A 346 -1.99 8.31 13.16
C ASN A 346 -0.67 7.69 12.65
N VAL A 347 -0.33 7.89 11.37
CA VAL A 347 0.91 7.39 10.78
C VAL A 347 1.91 8.55 10.61
N ARG A 348 3.18 8.27 10.88
CA ARG A 348 4.29 9.18 10.66
C ARG A 348 5.41 8.45 9.95
N VAL A 349 6.08 9.12 9.02
CA VAL A 349 7.26 8.58 8.34
C VAL A 349 8.49 9.37 8.79
N ILE A 350 9.54 8.65 9.19
CA ILE A 350 10.82 9.20 9.66
C ILE A 350 11.99 8.45 9.04
N GLU A 351 13.20 8.99 9.19
CA GLU A 351 14.44 8.26 8.92
C GLU A 351 14.94 7.55 10.19
N SER A 352 15.70 6.47 10.04
CA SER A 352 16.21 5.72 11.21
C SER A 352 17.09 6.56 12.14
N VAL A 353 17.73 7.62 11.64
CA VAL A 353 18.52 8.57 12.43
C VAL A 353 17.67 9.37 13.42
N ASP A 354 16.39 9.57 13.13
CA ASP A 354 15.46 10.34 13.96
C ASP A 354 15.02 9.59 15.22
N LEU A 355 15.21 8.27 15.27
CA LEU A 355 14.86 7.43 16.44
C LEU A 355 15.55 7.92 17.72
N ILE A 356 16.76 8.45 17.59
CA ILE A 356 17.52 9.02 18.71
C ILE A 356 16.87 10.30 19.23
N GLU A 357 16.26 11.10 18.35
CA GLU A 357 15.67 12.38 18.72
C GLU A 357 14.29 12.23 19.33
N ILE A 358 13.47 11.29 18.83
CA ILE A 358 12.11 11.06 19.35
C ILE A 358 12.08 10.37 20.73
N SER A 359 13.21 9.82 21.19
CA SER A 359 13.34 9.07 22.45
C SER A 359 14.10 9.80 23.56
N LYS A 360 14.43 11.08 23.35
CA LYS A 360 14.98 11.97 24.37
C LYS A 360 13.86 12.57 25.21
#